data_AF-A0A085VEY8-F1
#
_entry.id   AF-A0A085VEY8-F1
#
_cell.length_a   1.000
_cell.length_b   1.000
_cell.length_c   1.000
_cell.angle_alpha   90.00
_cell.angle_beta   90.00
_cell.angle_gamma   90.00
#
_symmetry.space_group_name_H-M   'P 1'
#
loop_
_entity.id
_entity.type
_entity.pdbx_description
1 polymer ?
#
loop_
_entity_poly.entity_id
_entity_poly.type
_entity_poly.pdbx_seq_one_letter_code
_entity_poly.pdbx_strand_id
1 'polypeptide(L)'
;MLKGQTISPGETHRLNLVINDLSSGKYNATNVTNVVKTFKAAVGNGAEFKITLPRSVDKYLGNGGIQSGKGISLTGSQLNGSKLTVKYIDGSDKKALSMPIEKSVDIQIFNGDLSDINFSQD
;
A
#
# COMPACT_ATOMS: atom_id res chain seq x y z
N MET A 1 -13.94 -11.78 19.91
CA MET A 1 -15.01 -10.90 19.39
C MET A 1 -14.52 -9.46 19.42
N LEU A 2 -14.52 -8.78 18.27
CA LEU A 2 -14.36 -7.32 18.24
C LEU A 2 -15.62 -6.73 18.88
N LYS A 3 -15.45 -5.87 19.90
CA LYS A 3 -16.59 -5.19 20.54
C LYS A 3 -17.23 -4.28 19.49
N GLY A 4 -18.51 -4.50 19.19
CA GLY A 4 -19.26 -3.62 18.30
C GLY A 4 -19.28 -2.20 18.87
N GLN A 5 -18.92 -1.21 18.05
CA GLN A 5 -19.14 0.19 18.35
C GLN A 5 -20.35 0.68 17.55
N THR A 6 -21.22 1.43 18.21
CA THR A 6 -22.37 2.07 17.57
C THR A 6 -21.89 3.34 16.87
N ILE A 7 -22.11 3.44 15.56
CA ILE A 7 -21.77 4.60 14.73
C ILE A 7 -22.95 5.58 14.81
N SER A 8 -22.74 6.79 15.32
CA SER A 8 -23.82 7.77 15.45
C SER A 8 -23.94 8.63 14.18
N PRO A 9 -25.15 9.02 13.74
CA PRO A 9 -25.32 9.95 12.63
C PRO A 9 -24.64 11.31 12.92
N GLY A 10 -23.80 11.78 11.99
CA GLY A 10 -23.09 13.07 12.10
C GLY A 10 -21.64 12.96 12.58
N GLU A 11 -21.16 11.77 12.94
CA GLU A 11 -19.75 11.53 13.26
C GLU A 11 -18.96 11.16 12.00
N THR A 12 -17.79 11.79 11.82
CA THR A 12 -16.83 11.38 10.80
C THR A 12 -15.96 10.26 11.35
N HIS A 13 -15.97 9.09 10.70
CA HIS A 13 -15.14 7.96 11.10
C HIS A 13 -14.02 7.74 10.10
N ARG A 14 -12.80 7.54 10.61
CA ARG A 14 -11.60 7.36 9.80
C ARG A 14 -10.98 5.98 10.02
N LEU A 15 -10.72 5.27 8.92
CA LEU A 15 -9.88 4.08 8.91
C LEU A 15 -8.46 4.47 8.52
N ASN A 16 -7.52 4.32 9.47
CA ASN A 16 -6.09 4.47 9.21
C ASN A 16 -5.49 3.08 8.91
N LEU A 17 -5.10 2.85 7.67
CA LEU A 17 -4.45 1.64 7.23
C LEU A 17 -2.94 1.85 7.17
N VAL A 18 -2.20 1.22 8.09
CA VAL A 18 -0.74 1.29 8.10
C VAL A 18 -0.18 -0.02 7.56
N ILE A 19 0.44 0.05 6.38
CA ILE A 19 1.11 -1.09 5.76
C ILE A 19 2.61 -0.93 6.00
N ASN A 20 3.15 -1.78 6.87
CA ASN A 20 4.58 -1.74 7.22
C ASN A 20 5.44 -2.64 6.33
N ASP A 21 4.84 -3.67 5.73
CA ASP A 21 5.56 -4.68 4.97
C ASP A 21 4.69 -5.27 3.86
N LEU A 22 5.14 -5.09 2.61
CA LEU A 22 4.58 -5.63 1.38
C LEU A 22 5.48 -6.68 0.73
N SER A 23 6.52 -7.14 1.44
CA SER A 23 7.36 -8.24 0.97
C SER A 23 6.54 -9.52 0.85
N SER A 24 7.02 -10.42 -0.01
CA SER A 24 6.28 -11.62 -0.38
C SER A 24 5.82 -12.42 0.86
N GLY A 25 4.52 -12.70 0.92
CA GLY A 25 3.89 -13.45 2.01
C GLY A 25 3.62 -12.68 3.30
N LYS A 26 4.02 -11.40 3.43
CA LYS A 26 3.76 -10.58 4.62
C LYS A 26 2.43 -9.84 4.60
N TYR A 27 1.90 -9.60 3.41
CA TYR A 27 0.67 -8.84 3.21
C TYR A 27 -0.45 -9.73 2.67
N ASN A 28 -1.66 -9.60 3.24
CA ASN A 28 -2.85 -10.31 2.79
C ASN A 28 -3.87 -9.31 2.22
N ALA A 29 -3.80 -9.10 0.91
CA ALA A 29 -4.67 -8.17 0.18
C ALA A 29 -6.16 -8.48 0.38
N THR A 30 -6.53 -9.77 0.41
CA THR A 30 -7.93 -10.19 0.59
C THR A 30 -8.47 -9.74 1.95
N ASN A 31 -7.73 -10.00 3.03
CA ASN A 31 -8.17 -9.61 4.38
C ASN A 31 -8.27 -8.09 4.52
N VAL A 32 -7.29 -7.35 3.99
CA VAL A 32 -7.31 -5.89 4.06
C VAL A 32 -8.46 -5.32 3.24
N THR A 33 -8.70 -5.84 2.03
CA THR A 33 -9.87 -5.44 1.23
C THR A 33 -11.18 -5.69 1.97
N ASN A 34 -11.32 -6.84 2.65
CA ASN A 34 -12.53 -7.13 3.43
C ASN A 34 -12.72 -6.15 4.59
N VAL A 35 -11.64 -5.76 5.28
CA VAL A 35 -11.69 -4.76 6.35
C VAL A 35 -12.15 -3.40 5.80
N VAL A 36 -11.56 -2.94 4.70
CA VAL A 36 -11.91 -1.68 4.05
C VAL A 36 -13.38 -1.67 3.63
N LYS A 37 -13.85 -2.74 2.97
CA LYS A 37 -15.25 -2.89 2.55
C LYS A 37 -16.22 -2.91 3.73
N THR A 38 -15.90 -3.69 4.77
CA THR A 38 -16.74 -3.79 5.98
C THR A 38 -16.85 -2.44 6.68
N PHE A 39 -15.74 -1.71 6.79
CA PHE A 39 -15.73 -0.37 7.38
C PHE A 39 -16.58 0.61 6.56
N LYS A 40 -16.40 0.63 5.23
CA LYS A 40 -17.21 1.47 4.33
C LYS A 40 -18.70 1.17 4.48
N ALA A 41 -19.07 -0.11 4.52
CA ALA A 41 -20.47 -0.53 4.65
C ALA A 41 -21.07 -0.13 6.01
N ALA A 42 -20.29 -0.19 7.08
CA ALA A 42 -20.75 0.18 8.43
C ALA A 42 -20.91 1.70 8.61
N VAL A 43 -19.99 2.49 8.05
CA VAL A 43 -19.96 3.95 8.23
C VAL A 43 -20.77 4.70 7.15
N GLY A 44 -20.86 4.15 5.94
CA GLY A 44 -21.54 4.80 4.81
C GLY A 44 -20.75 5.98 4.22
N ASN A 45 -21.45 7.06 3.87
CA ASN A 45 -20.88 8.16 3.08
C ASN A 45 -19.89 9.06 3.84
N GLY A 46 -19.88 9.03 5.19
CA GLY A 46 -18.96 9.80 6.03
C GLY A 46 -17.61 9.12 6.32
N ALA A 47 -17.33 7.99 5.67
CA ALA A 47 -16.12 7.21 5.89
C ALA A 47 -14.88 7.87 5.26
N GLU A 48 -13.86 8.14 6.08
CA GLU A 48 -12.55 8.60 5.63
C GLU A 48 -11.54 7.45 5.63
N PHE A 49 -10.66 7.42 4.63
CA PHE A 49 -9.63 6.40 4.48
C PHE A 49 -8.26 7.05 4.35
N LYS A 50 -7.35 6.64 5.24
CA LYS A 50 -5.97 7.07 5.22
C LYS A 50 -5.07 5.86 5.08
N ILE A 51 -4.03 5.96 4.25
CA ILE A 51 -3.07 4.89 4.07
C ILE A 51 -1.64 5.38 4.27
N THR A 52 -0.86 4.60 5.02
CA THR A 52 0.58 4.80 5.16
C THR A 52 1.27 3.60 4.54
N LEU A 53 2.21 3.87 3.63
CA LEU A 53 2.94 2.86 2.89
C LEU A 53 4.36 2.65 3.44
N PRO A 54 4.99 1.49 3.18
CA PRO A 54 6.36 1.26 3.61
C PRO A 54 7.34 2.27 2.98
N ARG A 55 8.28 2.76 3.78
CA ARG A 55 9.25 3.82 3.37
C ARG A 55 10.63 3.28 2.96
N SER A 56 10.81 1.97 2.99
CA SER A 56 12.08 1.34 2.67
C SER A 56 11.87 0.19 1.69
N VAL A 57 12.82 0.01 0.77
CA VAL A 57 12.68 -0.94 -0.34
C VAL A 57 12.70 -2.40 0.11
N ASP A 58 13.31 -2.69 1.27
CA ASP A 58 13.30 -4.04 1.87
C ASP A 58 11.88 -4.54 2.17
N LYS A 59 10.94 -3.61 2.39
CA LYS A 59 9.53 -3.88 2.63
C LYS A 59 8.73 -4.18 1.38
N TYR A 60 9.35 -4.22 0.21
CA TYR A 60 8.70 -4.58 -1.05
C TYR A 60 9.34 -5.81 -1.72
N LEU A 61 10.33 -6.44 -1.07
CA LEU A 61 11.09 -7.54 -1.65
C LEU A 61 10.22 -8.74 -2.05
N GLY A 62 10.47 -9.26 -3.24
CA GLY A 62 9.73 -10.38 -3.82
C GLY A 62 8.34 -10.00 -4.34
N ASN A 63 7.95 -8.72 -4.26
CA ASN A 63 6.70 -8.22 -4.81
C ASN A 63 6.98 -7.28 -6.00
N GLY A 64 6.13 -7.33 -7.03
CA GLY A 64 6.37 -6.58 -8.27
C GLY A 64 7.70 -6.88 -8.98
N GLY A 65 8.39 -7.97 -8.63
CA GLY A 65 9.71 -8.32 -9.17
C GLY A 65 10.90 -7.61 -8.51
N ILE A 66 10.69 -6.88 -7.41
CA ILE A 66 11.79 -6.24 -6.65
C ILE A 66 12.63 -7.34 -5.99
N GLN A 67 13.89 -7.44 -6.37
CA GLN A 67 14.83 -8.43 -5.83
C GLN A 67 15.67 -7.85 -4.70
N SER A 68 16.24 -8.72 -3.87
CA SER A 68 17.20 -8.30 -2.85
C SER A 68 18.55 -8.02 -3.52
N GLY A 69 19.17 -6.88 -3.20
CA GLY A 69 20.44 -6.48 -3.77
C GLY A 69 21.07 -5.33 -3.00
N LYS A 70 22.41 -5.25 -3.00
CA LYS A 70 23.13 -4.07 -2.51
C LYS A 70 22.92 -2.92 -3.49
N GLY A 71 22.65 -1.71 -2.98
CA GLY A 71 22.48 -0.52 -3.82
C GLY A 71 21.06 -0.31 -4.38
N ILE A 72 20.05 -0.97 -3.81
CA ILE A 72 18.65 -0.69 -4.12
C ILE A 72 18.12 0.33 -3.11
N SER A 73 17.45 1.38 -3.59
CA SER A 73 16.84 2.40 -2.73
C SER A 73 15.45 2.79 -3.23
N LEU A 74 14.52 3.00 -2.30
CA LEU A 74 13.18 3.49 -2.62
C LEU A 74 13.26 4.98 -2.98
N THR A 75 12.69 5.37 -4.12
CA THR A 75 12.57 6.78 -4.53
C THR A 75 11.14 7.30 -4.37
N GLY A 76 10.15 6.42 -4.42
CA GLY A 76 8.76 6.81 -4.16
C GLY A 76 7.79 5.65 -4.18
N SER A 77 6.61 5.89 -3.63
CA SER A 77 5.49 4.96 -3.65
C SER A 77 4.21 5.78 -3.74
N GLN A 78 3.33 5.45 -4.68
CA GLN A 78 2.09 6.18 -4.90
C GLN A 78 0.94 5.21 -5.14
N LEU A 79 -0.10 5.32 -4.32
CA LEU A 79 -1.35 4.61 -4.53
C LEU A 79 -2.25 5.42 -5.47
N ASN A 80 -2.73 4.79 -6.54
CA ASN A 80 -3.78 5.31 -7.41
C ASN A 80 -4.92 4.30 -7.49
N GLY A 81 -6.05 4.62 -6.87
CA GLY A 81 -7.14 3.67 -6.66
C GLY A 81 -6.66 2.44 -5.87
N SER A 82 -6.74 1.26 -6.48
CA SER A 82 -6.30 0.00 -5.87
C SER A 82 -4.85 -0.41 -6.24
N LYS A 83 -4.18 0.38 -7.08
CA LYS A 83 -2.90 0.05 -7.68
C LYS A 83 -1.79 0.90 -7.08
N LEU A 84 -0.80 0.24 -6.47
CA LEU A 84 0.36 0.90 -5.88
C LEU A 84 1.52 0.88 -6.86
N THR A 85 1.97 2.05 -7.32
CA THR A 85 3.20 2.18 -8.10
C THR A 85 4.37 2.48 -7.16
N VAL A 86 5.40 1.64 -7.21
CA VAL A 86 6.63 1.75 -6.42
C VAL A 86 7.79 2.06 -7.33
N LYS A 87 8.50 3.15 -7.04
CA LYS A 87 9.70 3.59 -7.75
C LYS A 87 10.93 3.35 -6.89
N TYR A 88 11.96 2.78 -7.51
CA TYR A 88 13.20 2.48 -6.83
C TYR A 88 14.39 2.60 -7.79
N ILE A 89 15.54 2.96 -7.26
CA ILE A 89 16.80 2.91 -7.99
C ILE A 89 17.40 1.52 -7.81
N ASP A 90 17.85 0.94 -8.92
CA ASP A 90 18.62 -0.30 -8.93
C ASP A 90 20.08 -0.02 -9.29
N GLY A 91 20.94 0.03 -8.27
CA GLY A 91 22.39 0.18 -8.42
C GLY A 91 23.15 -1.15 -8.43
N SER A 92 22.46 -2.28 -8.62
CA SER A 92 23.10 -3.61 -8.57
C SER A 92 23.95 -3.94 -9.80
N ASP A 93 23.86 -3.13 -10.86
CA ASP A 93 24.65 -3.29 -12.07
C ASP A 93 26.11 -2.85 -11.81
N LYS A 94 27.00 -3.84 -11.64
CA LYS A 94 28.39 -3.66 -11.18
C LYS A 94 29.34 -3.05 -12.21
N LYS A 95 28.85 -2.58 -13.36
CA LYS A 95 29.71 -1.87 -14.32
C LYS A 95 29.95 -0.47 -13.77
N ALA A 96 31.18 -0.20 -13.34
CA ALA A 96 31.60 1.00 -12.59
C ALA A 96 31.32 2.38 -13.26
N LEU A 97 30.63 2.41 -14.41
CA LEU A 97 30.32 3.59 -15.21
C LEU A 97 28.84 3.68 -15.62
N SER A 98 27.96 2.74 -15.23
CA SER A 98 26.53 2.84 -15.53
C SER A 98 25.83 3.72 -14.49
N MET A 99 25.08 4.72 -14.96
CA MET A 99 24.21 5.52 -14.10
C MET A 99 23.15 4.63 -13.42
N PRO A 100 22.77 4.92 -12.16
CA PRO A 100 21.69 4.20 -11.50
C PRO A 100 20.40 4.36 -12.30
N ILE A 101 19.68 3.26 -12.54
CA ILE A 101 18.44 3.25 -13.31
C ILE A 101 17.26 3.29 -12.34
N GLU A 102 16.38 4.29 -12.49
CA GLU A 102 15.07 4.27 -11.82
C GLU A 102 14.16 3.25 -12.50
N LYS A 103 13.65 2.32 -11.70
CA LYS A 103 12.66 1.33 -12.08
C LYS A 103 11.34 1.65 -11.40
N SER A 104 10.25 1.28 -12.06
CA SER A 104 8.89 1.42 -11.55
C SER A 104 8.20 0.08 -11.65
N VAL A 105 7.56 -0.34 -10.56
CA VAL A 105 6.77 -1.58 -10.51
C VAL A 105 5.41 -1.30 -9.92
N ASP A 106 4.43 -2.04 -10.42
CA ASP A 106 3.06 -1.94 -9.93
C ASP A 106 2.74 -3.14 -9.05
N ILE A 107 2.21 -2.85 -7.86
CA ILE A 107 1.83 -3.83 -6.85
C ILE A 107 0.34 -3.68 -6.59
N GLN A 108 -0.38 -4.78 -6.70
CA GLN A 108 -1.78 -4.84 -6.31
C GLN A 108 -1.88 -5.10 -4.81
N ILE A 109 -2.35 -4.10 -4.06
CA ILE A 109 -2.52 -4.21 -2.61
C ILE A 109 -3.98 -4.45 -2.19
N PHE A 110 -4.92 -4.52 -3.15
CA PHE A 110 -6.31 -4.83 -2.85
C PHE A 110 -6.87 -5.83 -3.86
N ASN A 111 -7.67 -6.78 -3.37
CA ASN A 111 -8.33 -7.80 -4.18
C ASN A 111 -9.81 -7.47 -4.30
N GLY A 112 -10.17 -6.70 -5.32
CA GLY A 112 -11.55 -6.38 -5.67
C GLY A 112 -11.78 -4.89 -5.90
N ASP A 113 -13.02 -4.57 -6.23
CA ASP A 113 -13.43 -3.20 -6.52
C ASP A 113 -13.44 -2.33 -5.26
N LEU A 114 -12.79 -1.17 -5.36
CA LEU A 114 -12.70 -0.11 -4.36
C LEU A 114 -12.83 1.27 -5.04
N SER A 115 -13.46 1.37 -6.21
CA SER A 115 -13.62 2.62 -6.98
C SER A 115 -14.21 3.77 -6.17
N ASP A 116 -15.13 3.44 -5.24
CA ASP A 116 -15.88 4.42 -4.44
C ASP A 116 -15.15 4.80 -3.14
N ILE A 117 -13.88 4.38 -3.01
CA ILE A 117 -13.04 4.64 -1.85
C ILE A 117 -11.83 5.45 -2.29
N ASN A 118 -11.71 6.65 -1.72
CA ASN A 118 -10.56 7.50 -1.93
C ASN A 118 -9.62 7.41 -0.72
N PHE A 119 -8.39 6.95 -0.94
CA PHE A 119 -7.37 6.88 0.09
C PHE A 119 -6.53 8.15 0.07
N SER A 120 -6.46 8.85 1.21
CA SER A 120 -5.44 9.87 1.43
C SER A 120 -4.14 9.18 1.85
N GLN A 121 -3.07 9.39 1.07
CA GLN A 121 -1.76 8.82 1.37
C GLN A 121 -0.93 9.79 2.24
N ASP A 122 -0.35 9.25 3.31
CA ASP A 122 0.64 9.92 4.17
C ASP A 122 2.09 9.84 3.67
#